data_AF-A0A915NHP6-F1
#
_entry.id   AF-A0A915NHP6-F1
#
_cell.length_a   1.000
_cell.length_b   1.000
_cell.length_c   1.000
_cell.angle_alpha   90.00
_cell.angle_beta   90.00
_cell.angle_gamma   90.00
#
_symmetry.space_group_name_H-M   'P 1'
#
loop_
_entity.id
_entity.type
_entity.pdbx_description
1 polymer ?
#
loop_
_entity_poly.entity_id
_entity_poly.type
_entity_poly.pdbx_seq_one_letter_code
_entity_poly.pdbx_strand_id
1 'polypeptide(L)'
;MEKIVIVNLIVFFNFRIVGCICSLYLLSPQMTLFTVGIVPIVVVTGSLFGTILRKLSARAQSQNGIVAGVASEAFQNIRTVKVFAMEEAEQSLYEREVEKTKSLYGQLGLGIGLFQAASNLFLNGLILGVLYGGGQLVISNVLSPGDLMAFLASAQTIQRSLAQLSFVFGSGIKVWSSCGRIMEILRLDPKYGKSGTFVIPAHSLVGNIELSNIYFSYPTRPGHEVLRGLNMNIGNGQTIAICGSSGAGKSTVAALIERIYEPVAGRIKLDGIELNKLDSKWLRRNVIGVISQEPVLFSTSIKENIRYGKIDATEDEKGTHQQLIKNTNGKYYGLVKEQEHFQNNDKERIIGG
;
A
#
# COMPACT_ATOMS: atom_id res chain seq x y z
N MET A 1 10.52 20.82 -0.73
CA MET A 1 9.91 21.68 0.30
C MET A 1 9.77 21.00 1.66
N GLU A 2 9.32 19.74 1.76
CA GLU A 2 9.11 19.06 3.07
C GLU A 2 10.37 18.91 3.95
N LYS A 3 11.54 18.63 3.37
CA LYS A 3 12.80 18.56 4.13
C LYS A 3 13.15 19.88 4.83
N ILE A 4 12.83 21.01 4.19
CA ILE A 4 13.13 22.35 4.73
C ILE A 4 12.18 22.68 5.89
N VAL A 5 10.91 22.28 5.79
CA VAL A 5 9.91 22.52 6.86
C VAL A 5 10.25 21.73 8.11
N ILE A 6 10.58 20.43 7.97
CA ILE A 6 10.93 19.58 9.12
C ILE A 6 12.24 20.05 9.77
N VAL A 7 13.26 20.38 8.96
CA VAL A 7 14.53 20.91 9.47
C VAL A 7 14.34 22.26 10.15
N ASN A 8 13.55 23.18 9.59
CA ASN A 8 13.22 24.44 10.25
C ASN A 8 12.45 24.24 11.55
N LEU A 9 11.51 23.30 11.59
CA LEU A 9 10.76 22.98 12.82
C LEU A 9 11.71 22.48 13.91
N ILE A 10 12.59 21.53 13.57
CA ILE A 10 13.57 20.97 14.51
C ILE A 10 14.55 22.05 14.99
N VAL A 11 15.10 22.86 14.08
CA VAL A 11 16.01 23.96 14.41
C VAL A 11 15.33 24.99 15.30
N PHE A 12 14.10 25.39 14.98
CA PHE A 12 13.31 26.34 15.75
C PHE A 12 12.98 25.82 17.16
N PHE A 13 12.64 24.54 17.30
CA PHE A 13 12.40 23.93 18.61
C PHE A 13 13.66 23.78 19.45
N ASN A 14 14.77 23.35 18.84
CA ASN A 14 16.05 23.27 19.55
C ASN A 14 16.52 24.65 20.01
N PHE A 15 16.40 25.68 19.16
CA PHE A 15 16.74 27.06 19.52
C PHE A 15 15.86 27.59 20.66
N ARG A 16 14.55 27.33 20.64
CA ARG A 16 13.62 27.69 21.73
C ARG A 16 13.96 26.97 23.04
N ILE A 17 14.29 25.68 23.00
CA ILE A 17 14.65 24.91 24.19
C ILE A 17 15.95 25.46 24.79
N VAL A 18 16.99 25.68 23.97
CA VAL A 18 18.27 26.24 24.42
C VAL A 18 18.09 27.66 24.97
N GLY A 19 17.35 28.52 24.26
CA GLY A 19 17.08 29.89 24.70
C GLY A 19 16.31 29.95 26.03
N CYS A 20 15.33 29.09 26.23
CA CYS A 20 14.61 29.03 27.50
C CYS A 20 15.44 28.41 28.64
N ILE A 21 16.28 27.40 28.38
CA ILE A 21 17.20 26.85 29.40
C ILE A 21 18.20 27.92 29.85
N CYS A 22 18.78 28.68 28.92
CA CYS A 22 19.66 29.81 29.24
C CYS A 22 18.93 30.89 30.04
N SER A 23 17.71 31.25 29.64
CA SER A 23 16.87 32.21 30.37
C SER A 23 16.56 31.74 31.81
N LEU A 24 16.19 30.47 32.00
CA LEU A 24 15.92 29.91 33.33
C LEU A 24 17.16 29.91 34.22
N TYR A 25 18.32 29.55 33.67
CA TYR A 25 19.58 29.55 34.41
C TYR A 25 20.00 30.96 34.85
N LEU A 26 19.77 31.97 34.00
CA LEU A 26 20.04 33.37 34.33
C LEU A 26 19.06 33.94 35.36
N LEU A 27 17.80 33.48 35.39
CA LEU A 27 16.79 33.91 36.36
C LEU A 27 16.99 33.30 37.75
N SER A 28 17.20 31.99 37.84
CA SER A 28 17.44 31.31 39.12
C SER A 28 18.14 29.96 38.92
N PRO A 29 19.44 29.86 39.28
CA PRO A 29 20.20 28.61 39.19
C PRO A 29 19.63 27.50 40.10
N GLN A 30 19.13 27.85 41.28
CA GLN A 30 18.61 26.89 42.27
C GLN A 30 17.33 26.20 41.77
N MET A 31 16.41 26.96 41.18
CA MET A 31 15.15 26.44 40.64
C MET A 31 15.32 25.65 39.34
N THR A 32 16.28 26.08 38.53
CA THR A 32 16.66 25.37 37.31
C THR A 32 17.23 24.01 37.63
N LEU A 33 18.11 23.91 38.64
CA LEU A 33 18.70 22.64 39.04
C LEU A 33 17.65 21.65 39.57
N PHE A 34 16.70 22.12 40.38
CA PHE A 34 15.59 21.31 40.87
C PHE A 34 14.71 20.77 39.71
N THR A 35 14.36 21.65 38.78
CA THR A 35 13.54 21.29 37.62
C THR A 35 14.25 20.31 36.69
N VAL A 36 15.53 20.57 36.38
CA VAL A 36 16.35 19.70 35.54
C VAL A 36 16.59 18.34 36.20
N GLY A 37 16.73 18.28 37.53
CA GLY A 37 16.88 17.01 38.25
C GLY A 37 15.66 16.10 38.15
N ILE A 38 14.45 16.69 38.05
CA ILE A 38 13.20 15.92 37.95
C ILE A 38 12.95 15.42 36.53
N VAL A 39 13.35 16.18 35.51
CA VAL A 39 13.09 15.84 34.09
C VAL A 39 13.50 14.40 33.71
N PRO A 40 14.69 13.88 34.06
CA PRO A 40 15.08 12.50 33.78
C PRO A 40 14.10 11.46 34.33
N ILE A 41 13.58 11.68 35.55
CA ILE A 41 12.63 10.78 36.20
C ILE A 41 11.32 10.72 35.39
N VAL A 42 10.85 11.89 34.92
CA VAL A 42 9.65 12.00 34.07
C VAL A 42 9.85 11.30 32.75
N VAL A 43 10.97 11.54 32.09
CA VAL A 43 11.28 10.98 30.77
C VAL A 43 11.40 9.45 30.85
N VAL A 44 12.12 8.93 31.85
CA VAL A 44 12.29 7.48 32.04
C VAL A 44 10.93 6.83 32.33
N THR A 45 10.19 7.35 33.30
CA THR A 45 8.87 6.80 33.68
C THR A 45 7.88 6.87 32.50
N GLY A 46 7.81 8.02 31.82
CA GLY A 46 6.97 8.20 30.64
C GLY A 46 7.35 7.28 29.48
N SER A 47 8.64 7.03 29.26
CA SER A 47 9.12 6.13 28.21
C SER A 47 8.76 4.65 28.47
N LEU A 48 8.81 4.22 29.74
CA LEU A 48 8.43 2.86 30.16
C LEU A 48 6.94 2.63 29.92
N PHE A 49 6.09 3.53 30.43
CA PHE A 49 4.65 3.49 30.20
C PHE A 49 4.30 3.57 28.71
N GLY A 50 4.96 4.46 27.96
CA GLY A 50 4.77 4.60 26.52
C GLY A 50 5.11 3.32 25.76
N THR A 51 6.10 2.54 26.21
CA THR A 51 6.45 1.25 25.58
C THR A 51 5.39 0.19 25.83
N ILE A 52 4.82 0.13 27.03
CA ILE A 52 3.69 -0.75 27.35
C ILE A 52 2.48 -0.40 26.48
N LEU A 53 2.16 0.89 26.40
CA LEU A 53 1.01 1.38 25.64
C LEU A 53 1.16 1.15 24.14
N ARG A 54 2.37 1.31 23.60
CA ARG A 54 2.68 0.97 22.20
C ARG A 54 2.47 -0.51 21.91
N LYS A 55 2.90 -1.42 22.80
CA LYS A 55 2.65 -2.87 22.64
C LYS A 55 1.17 -3.20 22.67
N LEU A 56 0.41 -2.57 23.58
CA LEU A 56 -1.03 -2.78 23.68
C LEU A 56 -1.78 -2.24 22.46
N SER A 57 -1.37 -1.06 21.96
CA SER A 57 -1.87 -0.48 20.71
C SER A 57 -1.57 -1.35 19.50
N ALA A 58 -0.37 -1.92 19.40
CA ALA A 58 -0.03 -2.84 18.31
C ALA A 58 -0.90 -4.11 18.33
N ARG A 59 -1.18 -4.68 19.51
CA ARG A 59 -2.08 -5.83 19.66
C ARG A 59 -3.51 -5.49 19.25
N ALA A 60 -4.04 -4.35 19.72
CA ALA A 60 -5.39 -3.89 19.35
C ALA A 60 -5.52 -3.66 17.84
N GLN A 61 -4.52 -3.01 17.22
CA GLN A 61 -4.50 -2.75 15.78
C GLN A 61 -4.40 -4.05 14.96
N SER A 62 -3.59 -5.01 15.40
CA SER A 62 -3.48 -6.32 14.75
C SER A 62 -4.81 -7.06 14.77
N GLN A 63 -5.51 -7.06 15.92
CA GLN A 63 -6.83 -7.69 16.03
C GLN A 63 -7.87 -6.97 15.18
N ASN A 64 -7.84 -5.64 15.11
CA ASN A 64 -8.71 -4.87 14.21
C ASN A 64 -8.48 -5.22 12.72
N GLY A 65 -7.23 -5.55 12.35
CA GLY A 65 -6.90 -6.08 11.02
C GLY A 65 -7.57 -7.44 10.74
N ILE A 66 -7.67 -8.31 11.74
CA ILE A 66 -8.38 -9.61 11.61
C ILE A 66 -9.87 -9.38 11.39
N VAL A 67 -10.51 -8.47 12.15
CA VAL A 67 -11.93 -8.10 11.97
C VAL A 67 -12.20 -7.60 10.55
N ALA A 68 -11.35 -6.69 10.05
CA ALA A 68 -11.45 -6.19 8.68
C ALA A 68 -11.25 -7.31 7.64
N GLY A 69 -10.35 -8.26 7.91
CA GLY A 69 -10.11 -9.44 7.08
C GLY A 69 -11.35 -10.34 6.98
N VAL A 70 -11.95 -10.71 8.11
CA VAL A 70 -13.17 -11.53 8.16
C VAL A 70 -14.31 -10.89 7.38
N ALA A 71 -14.57 -9.60 7.60
CA ALA A 71 -15.61 -8.88 6.87
C ALA A 71 -15.31 -8.83 5.36
N SER A 72 -14.05 -8.52 4.99
CA SER A 72 -13.63 -8.46 3.60
C SER A 72 -13.81 -9.81 2.89
N GLU A 73 -13.44 -10.91 3.54
CA GLU A 73 -13.58 -12.26 2.98
C GLU A 73 -15.06 -12.64 2.80
N ALA A 74 -15.90 -12.39 3.80
CA ALA A 74 -17.34 -12.66 3.73
C ALA A 74 -18.02 -11.85 2.61
N PHE A 75 -17.70 -10.56 2.46
CA PHE A 75 -18.29 -9.72 1.40
C PHE A 75 -17.77 -10.07 0.00
N GLN A 76 -16.46 -10.31 -0.15
CA GLN A 76 -15.90 -10.74 -1.43
C GLN A 76 -16.50 -12.07 -1.89
N ASN A 77 -16.85 -12.96 -0.96
CA ASN A 77 -17.42 -14.28 -1.23
C ASN A 77 -18.90 -14.39 -0.86
N ILE A 78 -19.66 -13.27 -0.86
CA ILE A 78 -21.05 -13.22 -0.39
C ILE A 78 -21.97 -14.23 -1.11
N ARG A 79 -21.70 -14.49 -2.40
CA ARG A 79 -22.43 -15.49 -3.18
C ARG A 79 -22.25 -16.89 -2.60
N THR A 80 -21.04 -17.25 -2.21
CA THR A 80 -20.73 -18.54 -1.59
C THR A 80 -21.45 -18.68 -0.25
N VAL A 81 -21.36 -17.64 0.60
CA VAL A 81 -22.06 -17.61 1.89
C VAL A 81 -23.57 -17.84 1.72
N LYS A 82 -24.19 -17.14 0.75
CA LYS A 82 -25.61 -17.27 0.43
C LYS A 82 -26.00 -18.64 -0.12
N VAL A 83 -25.16 -19.23 -0.97
CA VAL A 83 -25.40 -20.58 -1.55
C VAL A 83 -25.39 -21.65 -0.45
N PHE A 84 -24.54 -21.50 0.55
CA PHE A 84 -24.46 -22.42 1.69
C PHE A 84 -25.34 -22.02 2.89
N ALA A 85 -26.09 -20.91 2.80
CA ALA A 85 -26.92 -20.37 3.87
C ALA A 85 -26.18 -20.22 5.22
N MET A 86 -24.93 -19.72 5.17
CA MET A 86 -24.02 -19.60 6.32
C MET A 86 -23.92 -18.18 6.89
N GLU A 87 -24.91 -17.32 6.66
CA GLU A 87 -24.87 -15.92 7.11
C GLU A 87 -24.74 -15.78 8.62
N GLU A 88 -25.47 -16.58 9.40
CA GLU A 88 -25.40 -16.57 10.86
C GLU A 88 -24.02 -17.03 11.37
N ALA A 89 -23.42 -18.02 10.69
CA ALA A 89 -22.08 -18.51 11.03
C ALA A 89 -21.03 -17.42 10.82
N GLU A 90 -21.05 -16.74 9.66
CA GLU A 90 -20.16 -15.61 9.37
C GLU A 90 -20.40 -14.42 10.30
N GLN A 91 -21.66 -14.11 10.63
CA GLN A 91 -22.01 -13.07 11.59
C GLN A 91 -21.46 -13.38 12.98
N SER A 92 -21.64 -14.61 13.47
CA SER A 92 -21.14 -15.03 14.78
C SER A 92 -19.60 -15.00 14.86
N LEU A 93 -18.92 -15.35 13.76
CA LEU A 93 -17.47 -15.25 13.65
C LEU A 93 -17.03 -13.78 13.74
N TYR A 94 -17.68 -12.89 13.01
CA TYR A 94 -17.40 -11.46 13.04
C TYR A 94 -17.62 -10.87 14.44
N GLU A 95 -18.77 -11.15 15.08
CA GLU A 95 -19.09 -10.71 16.43
C GLU A 95 -18.03 -11.16 17.46
N ARG A 96 -17.56 -12.42 17.36
CA ARG A 96 -16.51 -12.94 18.24
C ARG A 96 -15.20 -12.18 18.10
N GLU A 97 -14.78 -11.86 16.88
CA GLU A 97 -13.54 -11.11 16.65
C GLU A 97 -13.68 -9.62 17.03
N VAL A 98 -14.88 -9.05 16.90
CA VAL A 98 -15.21 -7.70 17.37
C VAL A 98 -15.16 -7.62 18.91
N GLU A 99 -15.70 -8.60 19.62
CA GLU A 99 -15.69 -8.57 21.09
C GLU A 99 -14.26 -8.66 21.65
N LYS A 100 -13.39 -9.47 21.02
CA LYS A 100 -11.95 -9.48 21.32
C LYS A 100 -11.33 -8.10 21.09
N THR A 101 -11.63 -7.48 19.94
CA THR A 101 -11.13 -6.14 19.57
C THR A 101 -11.56 -5.10 20.60
N LYS A 102 -12.84 -5.10 20.99
CA LYS A 102 -13.40 -4.23 22.02
C LYS A 102 -12.69 -4.40 23.35
N SER A 103 -12.41 -5.63 23.79
CA SER A 103 -11.66 -5.87 25.04
C SER A 103 -10.25 -5.26 25.00
N LEU A 104 -9.54 -5.39 23.87
CA LEU A 104 -8.19 -4.86 23.69
C LEU A 104 -8.18 -3.33 23.65
N TYR A 105 -9.13 -2.71 22.92
CA TYR A 105 -9.27 -1.25 22.92
C TYR A 105 -9.75 -0.72 24.27
N GLY A 106 -10.55 -1.49 25.02
CA GLY A 106 -10.92 -1.17 26.40
C GLY A 106 -9.70 -1.11 27.32
N GLN A 107 -8.84 -2.13 27.28
CA GLN A 107 -7.57 -2.15 28.02
C GLN A 107 -6.64 -1.00 27.59
N LEU A 108 -6.55 -0.74 26.28
CA LEU A 108 -5.77 0.37 25.74
C LEU A 108 -6.29 1.72 26.23
N GLY A 109 -7.60 1.92 26.19
CA GLY A 109 -8.28 3.13 26.65
C GLY A 109 -8.07 3.37 28.14
N LEU A 110 -8.20 2.33 28.96
CA LEU A 110 -7.88 2.39 30.40
C LEU A 110 -6.40 2.73 30.63
N GLY A 111 -5.49 2.12 29.87
CA GLY A 111 -4.05 2.42 29.95
C GLY A 111 -3.72 3.87 29.58
N ILE A 112 -4.34 4.40 28.51
CA ILE A 112 -4.20 5.80 28.10
C ILE A 112 -4.77 6.72 29.19
N GLY A 113 -5.97 6.42 29.70
CA GLY A 113 -6.65 7.21 30.73
C GLY A 113 -5.84 7.27 32.02
N LEU A 114 -5.34 6.14 32.51
CA LEU A 114 -4.51 6.07 33.72
C LEU A 114 -3.21 6.86 33.53
N PHE A 115 -2.55 6.69 32.38
CA PHE A 115 -1.33 7.43 32.07
C PHE A 115 -1.58 8.95 32.00
N GLN A 116 -2.69 9.37 31.39
CA GLN A 116 -3.05 10.78 31.28
C GLN A 116 -3.39 11.38 32.65
N ALA A 117 -4.16 10.66 33.48
CA ALA A 117 -4.48 11.07 34.85
C ALA A 117 -3.21 11.20 35.70
N ALA A 118 -2.34 10.17 35.69
CA ALA A 118 -1.09 10.18 36.43
C ALA A 118 -0.15 11.30 35.96
N SER A 119 -0.03 11.50 34.65
CA SER A 119 0.81 12.56 34.08
C SER A 119 0.27 13.95 34.44
N ASN A 120 -1.05 14.14 34.40
CA ASN A 120 -1.68 15.41 34.75
C ASN A 120 -1.50 15.73 36.25
N LEU A 121 -1.74 14.75 37.12
CA LEU A 121 -1.50 14.88 38.56
C LEU A 121 -0.04 15.22 38.85
N PHE A 122 0.89 14.51 38.21
CA PHE A 122 2.31 14.73 38.40
C PHE A 122 2.75 16.13 37.93
N LEU A 123 2.31 16.58 36.77
CA LEU A 123 2.64 17.91 36.24
C LEU A 123 2.09 19.04 37.14
N ASN A 124 0.85 18.93 37.59
CA ASN A 124 0.27 19.90 38.53
C ASN A 124 1.00 19.87 39.87
N GLY A 125 1.40 18.67 40.35
CA GLY A 125 2.24 18.52 41.53
C GLY A 125 3.59 19.21 41.40
N LEU A 126 4.24 19.14 40.22
CA LEU A 126 5.47 19.87 39.96
C LEU A 126 5.28 21.39 39.99
N ILE A 127 4.21 21.90 39.38
CA ILE A 127 3.90 23.33 39.41
C ILE A 127 3.70 23.79 40.87
N LEU A 128 2.96 23.03 41.68
CA LEU A 128 2.78 23.32 43.10
C LEU A 128 4.11 23.27 43.88
N GLY A 129 4.97 22.29 43.60
CA GLY A 129 6.30 22.19 44.21
C GLY A 129 7.19 23.39 43.88
N VAL A 130 7.19 23.82 42.61
CA VAL A 130 7.92 25.02 42.17
C VAL A 130 7.34 26.29 42.81
N LEU A 131 6.01 26.41 42.92
CA LEU A 131 5.37 27.54 43.61
C LEU A 131 5.72 27.57 45.09
N TYR A 132 5.75 26.42 45.77
CA TYR A 132 6.10 26.33 47.18
C TYR A 132 7.57 26.70 47.42
N GLY A 133 8.49 26.06 46.70
CA GLY A 133 9.93 26.38 46.78
C GLY A 133 10.23 27.82 46.35
N GLY A 134 9.47 28.34 45.37
CA GLY A 134 9.66 29.68 44.81
C GLY A 134 9.13 30.74 45.75
N GLY A 135 7.98 30.49 46.36
CA GLY A 135 7.43 31.32 47.41
C GLY A 135 8.39 31.48 48.58
N GLN A 136 9.05 30.41 49.02
CA GLN A 136 10.06 30.50 50.09
C GLN A 136 11.27 31.37 49.71
N LEU A 137 11.74 31.28 48.46
CA LEU A 137 12.83 32.13 47.95
C LEU A 137 12.42 33.60 47.81
N VAL A 138 11.16 33.85 47.47
CA VAL A 138 10.57 35.21 47.43
C VAL A 138 10.47 35.78 48.84
N ILE A 139 9.99 35.01 49.82
CA ILE A 139 9.93 35.43 51.24
C ILE A 139 11.34 35.72 51.78
N SER A 140 12.35 34.97 51.32
CA SER A 140 13.76 35.16 51.70
C SER A 140 14.44 36.32 50.98
N ASN A 141 13.73 37.12 50.17
CA ASN A 141 14.25 38.21 49.33
C ASN A 141 15.37 37.79 48.35
N VAL A 142 15.46 36.51 48.00
CA VAL A 142 16.43 35.99 47.02
C VAL A 142 15.90 36.12 45.59
N LEU A 143 14.57 36.14 45.42
CA LEU A 143 13.89 36.16 44.13
C LEU A 143 12.73 37.17 44.15
N SER A 144 12.48 37.88 43.04
CA SER A 144 11.27 38.72 42.94
C SER A 144 10.03 37.89 42.57
N PRO A 145 8.80 38.32 42.94
CA PRO A 145 7.57 37.67 42.47
C PRO A 145 7.44 37.65 40.94
N GLY A 146 7.97 38.68 40.27
CA GLY A 146 8.01 38.77 38.81
C GLY A 146 8.88 37.70 38.17
N ASP A 147 10.05 37.44 38.77
CA ASP A 147 10.98 36.39 38.30
C ASP A 147 10.38 34.99 38.46
N LEU A 148 9.63 34.76 39.55
CA LEU A 148 8.91 33.49 39.76
C LEU A 148 7.84 33.26 38.67
N MET A 149 7.07 34.30 38.32
CA MET A 149 6.09 34.22 37.24
C MET A 149 6.75 34.04 35.87
N ALA A 150 7.85 34.73 35.61
CA ALA A 150 8.63 34.56 34.38
C ALA A 150 9.23 33.15 34.27
N PHE A 151 9.67 32.56 35.38
CA PHE A 151 10.14 31.18 35.45
C PHE A 151 9.04 30.19 35.10
N LEU A 152 7.84 30.31 35.70
CA LEU A 152 6.71 29.43 35.42
C LEU A 152 6.24 29.52 33.96
N ALA A 153 6.14 30.73 33.39
CA ALA A 153 5.77 30.94 32.00
C ALA A 153 6.80 30.33 31.03
N SER A 154 8.09 30.48 31.34
CA SER A 154 9.20 29.90 30.56
C SER A 154 9.20 28.38 30.64
N ALA A 155 8.99 27.81 31.83
CA ALA A 155 8.91 26.36 32.04
C ALA A 155 7.74 25.72 31.26
N GLN A 156 6.55 26.34 31.25
CA GLN A 156 5.42 25.87 30.44
C GLN A 156 5.73 25.93 28.93
N THR A 157 6.44 26.97 28.48
CA THR A 157 6.85 27.11 27.08
C THR A 157 7.81 26.01 26.66
N ILE A 158 8.78 25.65 27.52
CA ILE A 158 9.69 24.51 27.30
C ILE A 158 8.91 23.20 27.22
N GLN A 159 7.99 22.96 28.16
CA GLN A 159 7.18 21.75 28.20
C GLN A 159 6.41 21.53 26.90
N ARG A 160 5.72 22.58 26.40
CA ARG A 160 4.99 22.51 25.12
C ARG A 160 5.91 22.26 23.93
N SER A 161 7.07 22.91 23.91
CA SER A 161 8.06 22.75 22.83
C SER A 161 8.65 21.34 22.81
N LEU A 162 8.95 20.74 23.96
CA LEU A 162 9.42 19.35 24.08
C LEU A 162 8.36 18.34 23.63
N ALA A 163 7.09 18.56 23.97
CA ALA A 163 6.00 17.70 23.52
C ALA A 163 5.83 17.73 21.99
N GLN A 164 5.89 18.92 21.39
CA GLN A 164 5.83 19.09 19.93
C GLN A 164 7.04 18.44 19.23
N LEU A 165 8.25 18.63 19.78
CA LEU A 165 9.45 18.01 19.26
C LEU A 165 9.35 16.47 19.27
N SER A 166 8.85 15.90 20.37
CA SER A 166 8.62 14.45 20.49
C SER A 166 7.62 13.92 19.45
N PHE A 167 6.54 14.66 19.19
CA PHE A 167 5.56 14.32 18.16
C PHE A 167 6.19 14.33 16.75
N VAL A 168 7.01 15.34 16.45
CA VAL A 168 7.69 15.50 15.16
C VAL A 168 8.71 14.40 14.95
N PHE A 169 9.52 14.06 15.95
CA PHE A 169 10.46 12.93 15.89
C PHE A 169 9.73 11.60 15.65
N GLY A 170 8.66 11.34 16.41
CA GLY A 170 7.88 10.10 16.24
C GLY A 170 7.25 9.98 14.86
N SER A 171 6.71 11.07 14.33
CA SER A 171 6.12 11.12 12.99
C SER A 171 7.19 11.01 11.90
N GLY A 172 8.34 11.67 12.10
CA GLY A 172 9.48 11.62 11.18
C GLY A 172 10.03 10.21 10.96
N ILE A 173 10.16 9.42 12.03
CA ILE A 173 10.59 8.01 11.94
C ILE A 173 9.59 7.19 11.11
N LYS A 174 8.28 7.39 11.31
CA LYS A 174 7.24 6.70 10.51
C LYS A 174 7.32 7.07 9.03
N VAL A 175 7.46 8.36 8.72
CA VAL A 175 7.62 8.85 7.35
C VAL A 175 8.85 8.23 6.71
N TRP A 176 9.98 8.19 7.43
CA TRP A 176 11.21 7.58 6.95
C TRP A 176 11.04 6.09 6.63
N SER A 177 10.39 5.34 7.51
CA SER A 177 10.11 3.90 7.31
C SER A 177 9.18 3.65 6.10
N SER A 178 8.10 4.43 5.95
CA SER A 178 7.20 4.31 4.81
C SER A 178 7.86 4.71 3.49
N CYS A 179 8.69 5.75 3.49
CA CYS A 179 9.48 6.15 2.34
C CYS A 179 10.48 5.04 1.94
N GLY A 180 11.06 4.33 2.92
CA GLY A 180 11.89 3.15 2.66
C GLY A 180 11.17 2.07 1.84
N ARG A 181 9.93 1.73 2.20
CA ARG A 181 9.11 0.76 1.45
C ARG A 181 8.74 1.23 0.05
N ILE A 182 8.41 2.51 -0.11
CA ILE A 182 8.15 3.10 -1.43
C ILE A 182 9.42 3.04 -2.30
N MET A 183 10.56 3.39 -1.72
CA MET A 183 11.85 3.38 -2.43
C MET A 183 12.29 1.96 -2.79
N GLU A 184 11.98 0.96 -1.96
CA GLU A 184 12.18 -0.45 -2.29
C GLU A 184 11.41 -0.83 -3.56
N ILE A 185 10.13 -0.49 -3.65
CA ILE A 185 9.30 -0.74 -4.85
C ILE A 185 9.85 0.02 -6.07
N LEU A 186 10.20 1.30 -5.92
CA LEU A 186 10.73 2.13 -7.01
C LEU A 186 12.09 1.64 -7.54
N ARG A 187 12.85 0.90 -6.74
CA ARG A 187 14.16 0.35 -7.11
C ARG A 187 14.10 -1.09 -7.62
N LEU A 188 12.93 -1.73 -7.61
CA LEU A 188 12.78 -3.06 -8.19
C LEU A 188 13.06 -3.01 -9.69
N ASP A 189 14.10 -3.72 -10.13
CA ASP A 189 14.34 -3.98 -11.55
C ASP A 189 13.41 -5.14 -12.00
N PRO A 190 12.49 -4.93 -12.96
CA PRO A 190 11.61 -5.99 -13.41
C PRO A 190 12.41 -7.12 -14.07
N LYS A 191 12.37 -8.31 -13.44
CA LYS A 191 13.05 -9.51 -13.94
C LYS A 191 12.51 -9.96 -15.30
N TYR A 192 11.22 -9.78 -15.53
CA TYR A 192 10.53 -10.11 -16.77
C TYR A 192 10.08 -8.82 -17.47
N GLY A 193 10.17 -8.78 -18.80
CA GLY A 193 9.80 -7.60 -19.58
C GLY A 193 10.96 -6.66 -19.94
N LYS A 194 12.21 -7.09 -19.79
CA LYS A 194 13.34 -6.47 -20.52
C LYS A 194 13.10 -6.73 -22.00
N SER A 195 12.52 -5.72 -22.66
CA SER A 195 12.17 -5.77 -24.07
C SER A 195 13.45 -5.96 -24.88
N GLY A 196 13.45 -6.88 -25.83
CA GLY A 196 14.43 -6.82 -26.90
C GLY A 196 14.18 -5.58 -27.76
N THR A 197 15.10 -5.26 -28.65
CA THR A 197 14.96 -4.10 -29.55
C THR A 197 14.47 -4.47 -30.94
N PHE A 198 14.37 -5.77 -31.24
CA PHE A 198 14.08 -6.23 -32.60
C PHE A 198 12.58 -6.19 -32.89
N VAL A 199 12.22 -5.67 -34.06
CA VAL A 199 10.85 -5.59 -34.56
C VAL A 199 10.84 -6.22 -35.94
N ILE A 200 9.93 -7.17 -36.18
CA ILE A 200 9.75 -7.75 -37.51
C ILE A 200 8.94 -6.76 -38.34
N PRO A 201 9.44 -6.32 -39.50
CA PRO A 201 8.66 -5.47 -40.39
C PRO A 201 7.35 -6.14 -40.81
N ALA A 202 6.25 -5.39 -40.90
CA ALA A 202 4.92 -5.94 -41.17
C ALA A 202 4.83 -6.79 -42.45
N HIS A 203 5.61 -6.44 -43.49
CA HIS A 203 5.65 -7.18 -44.76
C HIS A 203 6.40 -8.53 -44.67
N SER A 204 7.19 -8.73 -43.61
CA SER A 204 7.98 -9.95 -43.38
C SER A 204 7.37 -10.85 -42.30
N LEU A 205 6.30 -10.41 -41.63
CA LEU A 205 5.63 -11.18 -40.60
C LEU A 205 4.76 -12.26 -41.25
N VAL A 206 5.07 -13.52 -40.99
CA VAL A 206 4.35 -14.69 -41.52
C VAL A 206 3.52 -15.35 -40.43
N GLY A 207 3.98 -15.32 -39.17
CA GLY A 207 3.22 -15.82 -38.02
C GLY A 207 3.47 -17.28 -37.64
N ASN A 208 4.64 -17.84 -37.99
CA ASN A 208 5.02 -19.18 -37.55
C ASN A 208 5.56 -19.16 -36.11
N ILE A 209 4.99 -19.97 -35.21
CA ILE A 209 5.41 -20.06 -33.82
C ILE A 209 6.03 -21.44 -33.54
N GLU A 210 7.27 -21.45 -33.07
CA GLU A 210 8.00 -22.67 -32.71
C GLU A 210 8.32 -22.67 -31.21
N LEU A 211 7.85 -23.70 -30.50
CA LEU A 211 8.21 -24.00 -29.12
C LEU A 211 9.13 -25.23 -29.13
N SER A 212 10.37 -25.06 -28.69
CA SER A 212 11.37 -26.14 -28.65
C SER A 212 11.80 -26.43 -27.22
N ASN A 213 11.55 -27.66 -26.77
CA ASN A 213 11.96 -28.22 -25.49
C ASN A 213 11.65 -27.34 -24.27
N ILE A 214 10.40 -26.88 -24.17
CA ILE A 214 9.98 -25.92 -23.15
C ILE A 214 9.79 -26.58 -21.79
N TYR A 215 10.54 -26.09 -20.80
CA TYR A 215 10.34 -26.37 -19.39
C TYR A 215 9.90 -25.11 -18.66
N PHE A 216 8.88 -25.22 -17.81
CA PHE A 216 8.36 -24.07 -17.09
C PHE A 216 7.75 -24.42 -15.73
N SER A 217 8.08 -23.58 -14.75
CA SER A 217 7.48 -23.54 -13.41
C SER A 217 7.09 -22.11 -13.08
N TYR A 218 5.92 -21.90 -12.47
CA TYR A 218 5.53 -20.56 -12.02
C TYR A 218 6.44 -20.08 -10.88
N PRO A 219 6.81 -18.79 -10.82
CA PRO A 219 7.66 -18.25 -9.76
C PRO A 219 7.08 -18.42 -8.35
N THR A 220 5.75 -18.48 -8.24
CA THR A 220 5.04 -18.73 -6.98
C THR A 220 5.19 -20.17 -6.48
N ARG A 221 5.54 -21.12 -7.35
CA ARG A 221 5.71 -22.54 -7.05
C ARG A 221 6.87 -23.15 -7.86
N PRO A 222 8.14 -22.77 -7.57
CA PRO A 222 9.28 -23.14 -8.40
C PRO A 222 9.53 -24.66 -8.48
N GLY A 223 9.17 -25.41 -7.42
CA GLY A 223 9.33 -26.87 -7.38
C GLY A 223 8.26 -27.66 -8.15
N HIS A 224 7.26 -27.00 -8.74
CA HIS A 224 6.20 -27.66 -9.50
C HIS A 224 6.30 -27.33 -10.99
N GLU A 225 6.98 -28.19 -11.74
CA GLU A 225 7.08 -28.09 -13.19
C GLU A 225 5.73 -28.36 -13.86
N VAL A 226 5.22 -27.34 -14.56
CA VAL A 226 3.97 -27.37 -15.32
C VAL A 226 4.20 -27.90 -16.74
N LEU A 227 5.26 -27.43 -17.41
CA LEU A 227 5.66 -27.90 -18.74
C LEU A 227 6.99 -28.64 -18.63
N ARG A 228 7.09 -29.81 -19.25
CA ARG A 228 8.24 -30.73 -19.16
C ARG A 228 8.72 -31.14 -20.55
N GLY A 229 9.49 -30.28 -21.21
CA GLY A 229 10.04 -30.55 -22.54
C GLY A 229 9.00 -30.50 -23.67
N LEU A 230 8.08 -29.51 -23.63
CA LEU A 230 7.07 -29.34 -24.67
C LEU A 230 7.71 -28.92 -26.00
N ASN A 231 7.35 -29.62 -27.08
CA ASN A 231 7.70 -29.26 -28.46
C ASN A 231 6.42 -29.06 -29.26
N MET A 232 6.27 -27.91 -29.92
CA MET A 232 5.08 -27.56 -30.69
C MET A 232 5.45 -26.59 -31.82
N ASN A 233 4.89 -26.80 -33.00
CA ASN A 233 5.06 -25.90 -34.14
C ASN A 233 3.68 -25.49 -34.65
N ILE A 234 3.46 -24.19 -34.80
CA ILE A 234 2.23 -23.58 -35.26
C ILE A 234 2.55 -22.88 -36.58
N GLY A 235 2.10 -23.46 -37.68
CA GLY A 235 2.30 -22.86 -39.01
C GLY A 235 1.37 -21.68 -39.25
N ASN A 236 1.76 -20.81 -40.17
CA ASN A 236 0.92 -19.70 -40.64
C ASN A 236 -0.46 -20.19 -41.10
N GLY A 237 -1.51 -19.48 -40.67
CA GLY A 237 -2.90 -19.74 -41.02
C GLY A 237 -3.47 -21.01 -40.37
N GLN A 238 -2.70 -21.71 -39.53
CA GLN A 238 -3.18 -22.90 -38.84
C GLN A 238 -3.92 -22.54 -37.56
N THR A 239 -5.12 -23.09 -37.39
CA THR A 239 -5.85 -23.04 -36.13
C THR A 239 -5.56 -24.31 -35.34
N ILE A 240 -4.96 -24.16 -34.16
CA ILE A 240 -4.62 -25.28 -33.27
C ILE A 240 -5.51 -25.25 -32.05
N ALA A 241 -6.11 -26.39 -31.72
CA ALA A 241 -6.82 -26.61 -30.47
C ALA A 241 -5.91 -27.36 -29.47
N ILE A 242 -5.76 -26.81 -28.26
CA ILE A 242 -5.02 -27.45 -27.17
C ILE A 242 -6.02 -28.07 -26.20
N CYS A 243 -6.12 -29.39 -26.20
CA CYS A 243 -7.01 -30.15 -25.32
C CYS A 243 -6.21 -30.88 -24.23
N GLY A 244 -6.78 -31.02 -23.04
CA GLY A 244 -6.14 -31.71 -21.91
C GLY A 244 -6.88 -31.49 -20.60
N SER A 245 -6.52 -32.27 -19.58
CA SER A 245 -7.08 -32.15 -18.23
C SER A 245 -6.87 -30.76 -17.62
N SER A 246 -7.69 -30.40 -16.62
CA SER A 246 -7.46 -29.17 -15.85
C SER A 246 -6.07 -29.22 -15.20
N GLY A 247 -5.32 -28.12 -15.27
CA GLY A 247 -3.94 -28.05 -14.76
C GLY A 247 -2.85 -28.59 -15.70
N ALA A 248 -3.19 -29.13 -16.88
CA ALA A 248 -2.21 -29.63 -17.85
C ALA A 248 -1.34 -28.54 -18.53
N GLY A 249 -1.42 -27.27 -18.09
CA GLY A 249 -0.60 -26.18 -18.63
C GLY A 249 -1.14 -25.49 -19.89
N LYS A 250 -2.41 -25.71 -20.27
CA LYS A 250 -3.02 -25.09 -21.47
C LYS A 250 -2.91 -23.57 -21.50
N SER A 251 -3.40 -22.91 -20.44
CA SER A 251 -3.31 -21.46 -20.28
C SER A 251 -1.85 -20.98 -20.09
N THR A 252 -0.99 -21.86 -19.58
CA THR A 252 0.45 -21.59 -19.44
C THR A 252 1.13 -21.47 -20.79
N VAL A 253 0.75 -22.28 -21.78
CA VAL A 253 1.26 -22.15 -23.16
C VAL A 253 0.89 -20.78 -23.75
N ALA A 254 -0.37 -20.35 -23.60
CA ALA A 254 -0.79 -19.01 -24.04
C ALA A 254 0.02 -17.90 -23.36
N ALA A 255 0.17 -17.95 -22.03
CA ALA A 255 0.93 -16.95 -21.27
C ALA A 255 2.42 -16.89 -21.64
N LEU A 256 3.01 -17.99 -22.12
CA LEU A 256 4.37 -18.04 -22.64
C LEU A 256 4.48 -17.46 -24.06
N ILE A 257 3.50 -17.70 -24.92
CA ILE A 257 3.42 -17.09 -26.26
C ILE A 257 3.24 -15.57 -26.15
N GLU A 258 2.39 -15.10 -25.24
CA GLU A 258 2.21 -13.68 -24.89
C GLU A 258 3.46 -13.04 -24.24
N ARG A 259 4.45 -13.87 -23.91
CA ARG A 259 5.69 -13.51 -23.22
C ARG A 259 5.41 -12.76 -21.90
N ILE A 260 4.34 -13.13 -21.18
CA ILE A 260 4.12 -12.65 -19.80
C ILE A 260 5.10 -13.33 -18.86
N TYR A 261 5.42 -14.59 -19.15
CA TYR A 261 6.47 -15.36 -18.50
C TYR A 261 7.53 -15.77 -19.52
N GLU A 262 8.74 -16.05 -19.02
CA GLU A 262 9.80 -16.65 -19.82
C GLU A 262 9.99 -18.11 -19.41
N PRO A 263 10.25 -19.03 -20.35
CA PRO A 263 10.50 -20.43 -20.03
C PRO A 263 11.75 -20.58 -19.17
N VAL A 264 11.77 -21.58 -18.28
CA VAL A 264 12.94 -21.90 -17.45
C VAL A 264 14.04 -22.53 -18.31
N ALA A 265 13.66 -23.37 -19.27
CA ALA A 265 14.53 -23.91 -20.29
C ALA A 265 13.77 -24.10 -21.62
N GLY A 266 14.50 -24.16 -22.72
CA GLY A 266 13.94 -24.21 -24.08
C GLY A 266 13.84 -22.82 -24.71
N ARG A 267 13.29 -22.76 -25.92
CA ARG A 267 13.18 -21.51 -26.69
C ARG A 267 11.83 -21.42 -27.40
N ILE A 268 11.28 -20.22 -27.46
CA ILE A 268 10.08 -19.90 -28.23
C ILE A 268 10.50 -18.92 -29.32
N LYS A 269 10.14 -19.19 -30.56
CA LYS A 269 10.45 -18.35 -31.73
C LYS A 269 9.18 -17.95 -32.46
N LEU A 270 9.21 -16.74 -33.03
CA LEU A 270 8.26 -16.23 -34.01
C LEU A 270 9.02 -15.98 -35.31
N ASP A 271 8.62 -16.64 -36.40
CA ASP A 271 9.27 -16.57 -37.72
C ASP A 271 10.80 -16.79 -37.67
N GLY A 272 11.22 -17.75 -36.84
CA GLY A 272 12.63 -18.10 -36.64
C GLY A 272 13.40 -17.20 -35.66
N ILE A 273 12.79 -16.12 -35.15
CA ILE A 273 13.41 -15.19 -34.21
C ILE A 273 12.93 -15.50 -32.79
N GLU A 274 13.85 -15.66 -31.85
CA GLU A 274 13.50 -15.90 -30.45
C GLU A 274 12.69 -14.75 -29.85
N LEU A 275 11.61 -15.08 -29.11
CA LEU A 275 10.73 -14.10 -28.49
C LEU A 275 11.47 -13.17 -27.53
N ASN A 276 12.57 -13.62 -26.92
CA ASN A 276 13.40 -12.82 -26.00
C ASN A 276 14.08 -11.61 -26.70
N LYS A 277 14.39 -11.72 -28.00
CA LYS A 277 15.04 -10.67 -28.81
C LYS A 277 14.05 -9.65 -29.36
N LEU A 278 12.77 -10.01 -29.42
CA LEU A 278 11.71 -9.14 -29.90
C LEU A 278 11.37 -8.06 -28.88
N ASP A 279 10.92 -6.92 -29.39
CA ASP A 279 10.27 -5.92 -28.55
C ASP A 279 8.91 -6.45 -28.05
N SER A 280 8.80 -6.56 -26.73
CA SER A 280 7.63 -7.06 -26.01
C SER A 280 6.39 -6.20 -26.19
N LYS A 281 6.53 -4.87 -26.32
CA LYS A 281 5.40 -3.97 -26.55
C LYS A 281 4.88 -4.14 -27.97
N TRP A 282 5.78 -4.23 -28.95
CA TRP A 282 5.43 -4.49 -30.34
C TRP A 282 4.76 -5.86 -30.50
N LEU A 283 5.31 -6.92 -29.89
CA LEU A 283 4.76 -8.28 -29.94
C LEU A 283 3.30 -8.31 -29.45
N ARG A 284 3.03 -7.73 -28.28
CA ARG A 284 1.69 -7.71 -27.70
C ARG A 284 0.73 -6.73 -28.36
N ARG A 285 1.23 -5.61 -28.89
CA ARG A 285 0.37 -4.58 -29.50
C ARG A 285 -0.02 -4.90 -30.95
N ASN A 286 0.87 -5.53 -31.72
CA ASN A 286 0.71 -5.64 -33.16
C ASN A 286 0.59 -7.07 -33.68
N VAL A 287 1.00 -8.08 -32.90
CA VAL A 287 1.06 -9.48 -33.37
C VAL A 287 0.07 -10.37 -32.63
N ILE A 288 0.01 -10.26 -31.30
CA ILE A 288 -0.79 -11.17 -30.47
C ILE A 288 -2.09 -10.49 -30.05
N GLY A 289 -3.22 -11.04 -30.47
CA GLY A 289 -4.54 -10.75 -29.91
C GLY A 289 -4.94 -11.82 -28.90
N VAL A 290 -5.47 -11.41 -27.74
CA VAL A 290 -5.85 -12.32 -26.66
C VAL A 290 -7.30 -12.08 -26.27
N ILE A 291 -8.07 -13.16 -26.18
CA ILE A 291 -9.41 -13.15 -25.60
C ILE A 291 -9.38 -14.04 -24.36
N SER A 292 -9.53 -13.42 -23.19
CA SER A 292 -9.51 -14.12 -21.91
C SER A 292 -10.83 -14.84 -21.62
N GLN A 293 -10.75 -15.97 -20.91
CA GLN A 293 -11.93 -16.73 -20.47
C GLN A 293 -12.90 -15.90 -19.60
N GLU A 294 -12.35 -14.99 -18.80
CA GLU A 294 -13.13 -14.00 -18.05
C GLU A 294 -12.81 -12.61 -18.58
N PRO A 295 -13.62 -12.09 -19.53
CA PRO A 295 -13.38 -10.80 -20.14
C PRO A 295 -13.61 -9.66 -19.14
N VAL A 296 -12.63 -8.76 -19.03
CA VAL A 296 -12.68 -7.59 -18.15
C VAL A 296 -12.79 -6.34 -19.00
N LEU A 297 -13.78 -5.50 -18.69
CA LEU A 297 -13.92 -4.16 -19.25
C LEU A 297 -13.51 -3.13 -18.19
N PHE A 298 -12.74 -2.12 -18.61
CA PHE A 298 -12.43 -0.98 -17.76
C PHE A 298 -13.68 -0.14 -17.51
N SER A 299 -13.70 0.56 -16.38
CA SER A 299 -14.79 1.46 -15.95
C SER A 299 -14.87 2.75 -16.77
N THR A 300 -14.94 2.61 -18.09
CA THR A 300 -14.97 3.67 -19.12
C THR A 300 -16.08 3.38 -20.12
N SER A 301 -16.24 4.19 -21.17
CA SER A 301 -17.24 3.90 -22.22
C SER A 301 -16.88 2.63 -23.02
N ILE A 302 -17.87 2.02 -23.69
CA ILE A 302 -17.63 0.90 -24.62
C ILE A 302 -16.66 1.32 -25.73
N LYS A 303 -16.84 2.52 -26.29
CA LYS A 303 -15.95 3.08 -27.31
C LYS A 303 -14.50 3.17 -26.84
N GLU A 304 -14.27 3.54 -25.58
CA GLU A 304 -12.93 3.64 -25.01
C GLU A 304 -12.31 2.28 -24.72
N ASN A 305 -13.12 1.29 -24.32
CA ASN A 305 -12.65 -0.09 -24.17
C ASN A 305 -12.18 -0.68 -25.50
N ILE A 306 -12.91 -0.48 -26.60
CA ILE A 306 -12.47 -0.92 -27.95
C ILE A 306 -11.21 -0.16 -28.38
N ARG A 307 -11.18 1.17 -28.16
CA ARG A 307 -10.00 2.00 -28.46
C ARG A 307 -8.76 1.59 -27.65
N TYR A 308 -8.92 0.85 -26.56
CA TYR A 308 -7.80 0.35 -25.76
C TYR A 308 -6.90 -0.60 -26.57
N GLY A 309 -7.46 -1.37 -27.52
CA GLY A 309 -6.68 -2.26 -28.39
C GLY A 309 -5.79 -1.51 -29.39
N LYS A 310 -6.27 -0.38 -29.93
CA LYS A 310 -5.51 0.48 -30.86
C LYS A 310 -5.85 1.94 -30.64
N ILE A 311 -4.99 2.63 -29.87
CA ILE A 311 -5.17 4.04 -29.48
C ILE A 311 -5.31 4.96 -30.70
N ASP A 312 -4.57 4.67 -31.76
CA ASP A 312 -4.48 5.48 -32.98
C ASP A 312 -5.48 5.06 -34.07
N ALA A 313 -6.51 4.27 -33.74
CA ALA A 313 -7.51 3.83 -34.72
C ALA A 313 -8.29 5.03 -35.31
N THR A 314 -8.31 5.14 -36.64
CA THR A 314 -9.10 6.13 -37.40
C THR A 314 -10.60 5.84 -37.31
N GLU A 315 -11.46 6.82 -37.54
CA GLU A 315 -12.93 6.61 -37.49
C GLU A 315 -13.46 5.62 -38.53
N ASP A 316 -12.77 5.45 -39.67
CA ASP A 316 -13.15 4.49 -40.71
C ASP A 316 -12.84 3.03 -40.35
N GLU A 317 -11.71 2.73 -39.68
CA GLU A 317 -11.43 1.38 -39.14
C GLU A 317 -12.45 1.00 -38.04
N LYS A 318 -13.00 2.01 -37.34
CA LYS A 318 -14.07 1.80 -36.36
C LYS A 318 -15.38 1.41 -37.03
N GLY A 319 -15.62 1.77 -38.29
CA GLY A 319 -16.86 1.50 -39.04
C GLY A 319 -17.18 0.00 -39.19
N THR A 320 -16.17 -0.84 -39.34
CA THR A 320 -16.32 -2.30 -39.47
C THR A 320 -16.64 -2.94 -38.11
N HIS A 321 -15.96 -2.52 -37.04
CA HIS A 321 -16.30 -2.95 -35.67
C HIS A 321 -17.60 -2.31 -35.16
N GLN A 322 -18.01 -1.19 -35.77
CA GLN A 322 -19.22 -0.48 -35.40
C GLN A 322 -20.51 -1.26 -35.68
N GLN A 323 -20.50 -2.12 -36.71
CA GLN A 323 -21.63 -2.97 -37.08
C GLN A 323 -21.86 -4.12 -36.09
N LEU A 324 -20.79 -4.64 -35.45
CA LEU A 324 -20.89 -5.75 -34.50
C LEU A 324 -21.62 -5.38 -33.20
N ILE A 325 -21.57 -4.10 -32.80
CA ILE A 325 -22.10 -3.60 -31.51
C ILE A 325 -23.43 -2.82 -31.70
N LYS A 326 -23.84 -2.49 -32.92
CA LYS A 326 -25.16 -1.88 -33.19
C LYS A 326 -26.34 -2.79 -32.81
N ASN A 327 -26.10 -4.10 -32.63
CA ASN A 327 -27.09 -5.05 -32.11
C ASN A 327 -27.25 -5.02 -30.57
N THR A 328 -26.44 -4.24 -29.86
CA THR A 328 -26.54 -4.06 -28.39
C THR A 328 -27.26 -2.75 -28.06
N ASN A 329 -28.58 -2.73 -28.27
CA ASN A 329 -29.58 -1.77 -27.72
C ASN A 329 -29.06 -0.35 -27.36
N GLY A 330 -28.43 0.36 -28.32
CA GLY A 330 -28.13 1.79 -28.19
C GLY A 330 -27.13 2.22 -27.10
N LYS A 331 -26.43 1.31 -26.41
CA LYS A 331 -25.51 1.64 -25.30
C LYS A 331 -24.11 2.13 -25.71
N TYR A 332 -23.95 2.65 -26.92
CA TYR A 332 -22.65 2.99 -27.51
C TYR A 332 -21.84 4.04 -26.73
N TYR A 333 -22.54 4.93 -26.02
CA TYR A 333 -21.96 5.99 -25.20
C TYR A 333 -22.16 5.75 -23.70
N GLY A 334 -22.71 4.59 -23.32
CA GLY A 334 -22.90 4.23 -21.93
C GLY A 334 -21.56 4.01 -21.25
N LEU A 335 -21.37 4.61 -20.08
CA LEU A 335 -20.29 4.23 -19.17
C LEU A 335 -20.51 2.78 -18.75
N VAL A 336 -19.50 1.93 -18.91
CA VAL A 336 -19.47 0.62 -18.25
C VAL A 336 -19.30 0.92 -16.76
N LYS A 337 -20.41 1.15 -16.06
CA LYS A 337 -20.42 1.23 -14.60
C LYS A 337 -20.21 -0.18 -14.06
N GLU A 338 -19.55 -0.31 -12.91
CA GLU A 338 -19.40 -1.57 -12.17
C GLU A 338 -20.71 -2.36 -11.98
N GLN A 339 -21.87 -1.70 -12.13
CA GLN A 339 -23.21 -2.28 -11.97
C GLN A 339 -23.90 -2.68 -13.28
N GLU A 340 -23.37 -2.34 -14.47
CA GLU A 340 -23.92 -2.86 -15.73
C GLU A 340 -23.37 -4.25 -16.01
N HIS A 341 -24.12 -5.28 -15.62
CA HIS A 341 -23.80 -6.67 -15.95
C HIS A 341 -23.98 -6.94 -17.44
N PHE A 342 -22.92 -6.74 -18.22
CA PHE A 342 -22.82 -7.32 -19.56
C PHE A 342 -22.71 -8.85 -19.45
N GLN A 343 -23.43 -9.57 -20.31
CA GLN A 343 -23.22 -11.01 -20.45
C GLN A 343 -21.80 -11.27 -20.94
N ASN A 344 -21.19 -12.39 -20.55
CA ASN A 344 -19.80 -12.72 -20.95
C ASN A 344 -19.64 -12.71 -22.48
N ASN A 345 -20.64 -13.20 -23.22
CA ASN A 345 -20.62 -13.17 -24.69
C ASN A 345 -20.54 -11.75 -25.27
N ASP A 346 -21.21 -10.77 -24.65
CA ASP A 346 -21.15 -9.37 -25.09
C ASP A 346 -19.79 -8.77 -24.76
N LYS A 347 -19.21 -9.10 -23.59
CA LYS A 347 -17.87 -8.67 -23.23
C LYS A 347 -16.80 -9.28 -24.15
N GLU A 348 -16.92 -10.55 -24.50
CA GLU A 348 -16.04 -11.22 -25.46
C GLU A 348 -16.10 -10.54 -26.84
N ARG A 349 -17.30 -10.19 -27.32
CA ARG A 349 -17.48 -9.44 -28.57
C ARG A 349 -16.85 -8.06 -28.53
N ILE A 350 -16.93 -7.37 -27.39
CA ILE A 350 -16.31 -6.04 -27.21
C ILE A 350 -14.78 -6.14 -27.14
N ILE A 351 -14.23 -7.22 -26.58
CA ILE A 351 -12.76 -7.41 -26.50
C ILE A 351 -12.18 -7.94 -27.80
N GLY A 352 -12.93 -8.77 -28.53
CA GLY A 352 -12.49 -9.35 -29.80
C GLY A 352 -12.60 -8.41 -31.01
N GLY A 353 -13.35 -7.31 -30.88
CA GLY A 353 -13.42 -6.23 -31.89
C GLY A 353 -12.54 -5.06 -31.49
#